data_AF-A0A7Z9PVB4-F1
#
_entry.id   AF-A0A7Z9PVB4-F1
#
_cell.length_a   1.000
_cell.length_b   1.000
_cell.length_c   1.000
_cell.angle_alpha   90.00
_cell.angle_beta   90.00
_cell.angle_gamma   90.00
#
_symmetry.space_group_name_H-M   'P 1'
#
loop_
_entity.id
_entity.type
_entity.pdbx_description
1 polymer ?
#
loop_
_entity_poly.entity_id
_entity_poly.type
_entity_poly.pdbx_seq_one_letter_code
_entity_poly.pdbx_strand_id
1 'polypeptide(L)'
;MLPLPYAKPWEIAIDIFAVQGRPCAEPQEIIVDYYSDGRPLFQWEALRQALAFRGKEDILDYCEPCPLSIFGGLEGCKGPVNNFDILFRALNELVPDSPWNEVPTDGSPIYPEQLRELTQALGWTKQQLAEKSWPIAQPRYLGVPFGDGDFLPGNRPQFFGWDGQGPPALIDYNDGYQVYLSRHGLILKATHGSPIPHTFSKLWREEKGFFGLSSNGDTVNFQVTRGHYPAWQLPNDVGSELVTESISADRAFEEEIELLEVFVELANQLDTGILIRSEPV
;
A
#
# COMPACT_ATOMS: atom_id res chain seq x y z
N MET A 1 2.57 1.39 -5.68
CA MET A 1 3.41 2.31 -4.86
C MET A 1 4.18 1.50 -3.81
N LEU A 2 5.46 1.79 -3.54
CA LEU A 2 6.25 1.06 -2.53
C LEU A 2 5.78 1.37 -1.10
N PRO A 3 5.72 0.36 -0.20
CA PRO A 3 5.27 0.55 1.17
C PRO A 3 6.26 1.39 1.97
N LEU A 4 5.74 2.27 2.83
CA LEU A 4 6.55 3.03 3.78
C LEU A 4 6.69 2.25 5.11
N PRO A 5 7.82 2.33 5.83
CA PRO A 5 8.06 1.54 7.05
C PRO A 5 7.06 1.74 8.19
N TYR A 6 6.29 2.82 8.15
CA TYR A 6 5.30 3.20 9.16
C TYR A 6 3.87 3.24 8.60
N ALA A 7 3.69 2.88 7.33
CA ALA A 7 2.36 2.78 6.74
C ALA A 7 1.57 1.72 7.50
N LYS A 8 0.34 2.07 7.88
CA LYS A 8 -0.53 1.13 8.59
C LYS A 8 -0.98 0.03 7.62
N PRO A 9 -1.02 -1.24 8.03
CA PRO A 9 -1.68 -2.26 7.23
C PRO A 9 -3.20 -1.99 7.21
N TRP A 10 -3.78 -2.17 6.04
CA TRP A 10 -5.22 -2.12 5.83
C TRP A 10 -5.70 -3.47 5.33
N GLU A 11 -6.97 -3.75 5.55
CA GLU A 11 -7.66 -4.90 4.97
C GLU A 11 -8.90 -4.42 4.24
N ILE A 12 -9.10 -4.97 3.04
CA ILE A 12 -10.36 -4.88 2.31
C ILE A 12 -10.96 -6.29 2.23
N ALA A 13 -12.27 -6.39 2.41
CA ALA A 13 -13.00 -7.65 2.37
C ALA A 13 -14.36 -7.49 1.68
N ILE A 14 -14.83 -8.56 1.05
CA ILE A 14 -16.25 -8.68 0.69
C ILE A 14 -17.06 -8.97 1.96
N ASP A 15 -18.23 -8.35 2.11
CA ASP A 15 -19.19 -8.75 3.15
C ASP A 15 -19.81 -10.11 2.77
N ILE A 16 -19.12 -11.18 3.17
CA ILE A 16 -19.52 -12.54 2.81
C ILE A 16 -20.81 -12.99 3.52
N PHE A 17 -21.22 -12.33 4.61
CA PHE A 17 -22.38 -12.75 5.39
C PHE A 17 -23.69 -12.51 4.64
N ALA A 18 -23.74 -11.48 3.80
CA ALA A 18 -24.89 -11.22 2.93
C ALA A 18 -24.99 -12.19 1.73
N VAL A 19 -23.92 -12.93 1.41
CA VAL A 19 -23.89 -13.83 0.25
C VAL A 19 -24.38 -15.23 0.63
N GLN A 20 -25.51 -15.65 0.04
CA GLN A 20 -26.05 -17.00 0.18
C GLN A 20 -25.27 -18.01 -0.68
N GLY A 21 -25.09 -19.24 -0.18
CA GLY A 21 -24.50 -20.34 -0.95
C GLY A 21 -22.97 -20.30 -1.10
N ARG A 22 -22.27 -19.47 -0.30
CA ARG A 22 -20.80 -19.49 -0.25
C ARG A 22 -20.29 -20.84 0.29
N PRO A 23 -19.23 -21.43 -0.29
CA PRO A 23 -18.70 -22.74 0.14
C PRO A 23 -18.29 -22.77 1.62
N CYS A 24 -17.82 -21.64 2.16
CA CYS A 24 -17.37 -21.52 3.53
C CYS A 24 -18.50 -21.30 4.57
N ALA A 25 -19.77 -21.19 4.16
CA ALA A 25 -20.87 -20.89 5.10
C ALA A 25 -21.02 -21.94 6.18
N GLU A 26 -21.17 -23.21 5.78
CA GLU A 26 -21.34 -24.33 6.70
C GLU A 26 -20.19 -24.44 7.73
N PRO A 27 -18.90 -24.50 7.32
CA PRO A 27 -17.82 -24.58 8.29
C PRO A 27 -17.64 -23.32 9.15
N GLN A 28 -18.15 -22.16 8.73
CA GLN A 28 -18.16 -20.94 9.58
C GLN A 28 -19.23 -20.99 10.67
N GLU A 29 -20.27 -21.80 10.51
CA GLU A 29 -21.42 -21.87 11.43
C GLU A 29 -21.38 -23.11 12.34
N ILE A 30 -20.66 -24.16 11.95
CA ILE A 30 -20.50 -25.39 12.75
C ILE A 30 -19.49 -25.18 13.88
N ILE A 31 -19.94 -25.41 15.12
CA ILE A 31 -19.05 -25.51 16.29
C ILE A 31 -18.55 -26.96 16.40
N VAL A 32 -17.23 -27.14 16.46
CA VAL A 32 -16.59 -28.47 16.54
C VAL A 32 -16.02 -28.77 17.93
N ASP A 33 -15.72 -27.75 18.72
CA ASP A 33 -15.23 -27.89 20.09
C ASP A 33 -15.46 -26.59 20.89
N TYR A 34 -15.00 -26.56 22.14
CA TYR A 34 -14.91 -25.37 22.96
C TYR A 34 -13.51 -25.22 23.53
N TYR A 35 -12.99 -23.99 23.53
CA TYR A 35 -11.77 -23.66 24.27
C TYR A 35 -11.98 -23.87 25.78
N SER A 36 -10.89 -23.97 26.54
CA SER A 36 -10.94 -24.15 27.99
C SER A 36 -11.65 -23.01 28.74
N ASP A 37 -11.77 -21.83 28.12
CA ASP A 37 -12.50 -20.67 28.63
C ASP A 37 -13.99 -20.65 28.22
N GLY A 38 -14.47 -21.69 27.52
CA GLY A 38 -15.86 -21.84 27.11
C GLY A 38 -16.21 -21.14 25.79
N ARG A 39 -15.26 -20.50 25.09
CA ARG A 39 -15.53 -19.95 23.76
C ARG A 39 -15.73 -21.08 22.73
N PRO A 40 -16.70 -20.96 21.80
CA PRO A 40 -16.86 -21.95 20.75
C PRO A 40 -15.67 -21.92 19.79
N LEU A 41 -15.19 -23.11 19.41
CA LEU A 41 -14.26 -23.30 18.30
C LEU A 41 -15.08 -23.73 17.08
N PHE A 42 -15.16 -22.84 16.09
CA PHE A 42 -15.83 -23.15 14.83
C PHE A 42 -14.97 -24.04 13.93
N GLN A 43 -15.59 -24.85 13.07
CA GLN A 43 -14.89 -25.72 12.11
C GLN A 43 -13.91 -24.92 11.26
N TRP A 44 -14.28 -23.72 10.85
CA TRP A 44 -13.41 -22.79 10.12
C TRP A 44 -12.12 -22.46 10.88
N GLU A 45 -12.21 -22.21 12.19
CA GLU A 45 -11.02 -21.98 13.04
C GLU A 45 -10.16 -23.24 13.15
N ALA A 46 -10.79 -24.41 13.31
CA ALA A 46 -10.07 -25.67 13.36
C ALA A 46 -9.32 -25.98 12.05
N LEU A 47 -9.93 -25.69 10.89
CA LEU A 47 -9.30 -25.82 9.58
C LEU A 47 -8.10 -24.86 9.43
N ARG A 48 -8.24 -23.60 9.87
CA ARG A 48 -7.11 -22.63 9.89
C ARG A 48 -5.95 -23.12 10.74
N GLN A 49 -6.23 -23.63 11.94
CA GLN A 49 -5.21 -24.20 12.82
C GLN A 49 -4.57 -25.46 12.20
N ALA A 50 -5.36 -26.30 11.53
CA ALA A 50 -4.85 -27.50 10.87
C ALA A 50 -3.90 -27.16 9.70
N LEU A 51 -4.19 -26.12 8.91
CA LEU A 51 -3.28 -25.62 7.90
C LEU A 51 -1.98 -25.11 8.55
N ALA A 52 -2.08 -24.23 9.54
CA ALA A 52 -0.92 -23.59 10.17
C ALA A 52 0.03 -24.58 10.88
N PHE A 53 -0.51 -25.60 11.55
CA PHE A 53 0.29 -26.52 12.37
C PHE A 53 0.56 -27.88 11.74
N ARG A 54 -0.22 -28.27 10.73
CA ARG A 54 -0.14 -29.61 10.13
C ARG A 54 -0.04 -29.60 8.61
N GLY A 55 -0.07 -28.42 7.97
CA GLY A 55 -0.03 -28.29 6.51
C GLY A 55 -1.23 -28.92 5.81
N LYS A 56 -2.38 -29.01 6.49
CA LYS A 56 -3.61 -29.53 5.89
C LYS A 56 -4.31 -28.45 5.09
N GLU A 57 -4.35 -28.65 3.78
CA GLU A 57 -4.86 -27.68 2.81
C GLU A 57 -6.38 -27.73 2.60
N ASP A 58 -7.11 -28.55 3.36
CA ASP A 58 -8.58 -28.72 3.28
C ASP A 58 -9.36 -27.38 3.26
N ILE A 59 -8.81 -26.31 3.85
CA ILE A 59 -9.43 -24.97 3.83
C ILE A 59 -9.37 -24.29 2.45
N LEU A 60 -8.34 -24.58 1.66
CA LEU A 60 -8.13 -24.04 0.32
C LEU A 60 -9.18 -24.58 -0.66
N ASP A 61 -9.64 -25.83 -0.46
CA ASP A 61 -10.72 -26.45 -1.23
C ASP A 61 -12.03 -25.64 -1.20
N TYR A 62 -12.25 -24.83 -0.15
CA TYR A 62 -13.40 -23.94 -0.05
C TYR A 62 -13.16 -22.57 -0.69
N CYS A 63 -11.97 -22.00 -0.50
CA CYS A 63 -11.69 -20.62 -0.88
C CYS A 63 -11.21 -20.46 -2.32
N GLU A 64 -10.36 -21.36 -2.83
CA GLU A 64 -9.82 -21.25 -4.19
C GLU A 64 -10.90 -21.31 -5.29
N PRO A 65 -11.88 -22.23 -5.26
CA PRO A 65 -12.95 -22.27 -6.26
C PRO A 65 -14.07 -21.26 -5.99
N CYS A 66 -13.99 -20.49 -4.90
CA CYS A 66 -15.05 -19.58 -4.52
C CYS A 66 -15.12 -18.38 -5.49
N PRO A 67 -16.31 -18.01 -6.00
CA PRO A 67 -16.45 -16.82 -6.84
C PRO A 67 -16.11 -15.52 -6.10
N LEU A 68 -16.04 -15.55 -4.77
CA LEU A 68 -15.63 -14.43 -3.93
C LEU A 68 -14.10 -14.29 -3.82
N SER A 69 -13.32 -15.22 -4.35
CA SER A 69 -11.87 -15.27 -4.16
C SER A 69 -11.17 -14.31 -5.12
N ILE A 70 -10.58 -13.25 -4.57
CA ILE A 70 -9.83 -12.22 -5.31
C ILE A 70 -8.32 -12.49 -5.22
N PHE A 71 -7.81 -12.75 -4.03
CA PHE A 71 -6.36 -12.91 -3.80
C PHE A 71 -5.84 -14.35 -3.97
N GLY A 72 -6.74 -15.32 -4.15
CA GLY A 72 -6.41 -16.75 -4.12
C GLY A 72 -6.02 -17.24 -2.71
N GLY A 73 -6.01 -18.56 -2.53
CA GLY A 73 -5.56 -19.18 -1.27
C GLY A 73 -6.54 -19.04 -0.09
N LEU A 74 -6.00 -18.91 1.12
CA LEU A 74 -6.77 -18.86 2.36
C LEU A 74 -7.55 -17.54 2.49
N GLU A 75 -8.88 -17.62 2.66
CA GLU A 75 -9.75 -16.46 2.85
C GLU A 75 -9.62 -15.42 1.72
N GLY A 76 -9.47 -15.86 0.47
CA GLY A 76 -9.21 -14.99 -0.70
C GLY A 76 -10.25 -13.89 -0.99
N CYS A 77 -11.40 -13.90 -0.30
CA CYS A 77 -12.40 -12.82 -0.33
C CYS A 77 -12.03 -11.59 0.49
N LYS A 78 -10.88 -11.60 1.16
CA LYS A 78 -10.27 -10.47 1.83
C LYS A 78 -8.76 -10.50 1.67
N GLY A 79 -8.11 -9.37 1.86
CA GLY A 79 -6.66 -9.33 1.84
C GLY A 79 -6.07 -8.01 2.27
N PRO A 80 -4.74 -8.01 2.51
CA PRO A 80 -4.02 -6.83 2.92
C PRO A 80 -3.93 -5.85 1.76
N VAL A 81 -4.07 -4.56 2.07
CA VAL A 81 -3.86 -3.47 1.12
C VAL A 81 -2.88 -2.47 1.72
N ASN A 82 -1.94 -2.03 0.88
CA ASN A 82 -0.94 -1.06 1.28
C ASN A 82 -1.39 0.34 0.83
N ASN A 83 -0.90 1.37 1.52
CA ASN A 83 -1.05 2.78 1.15
C ASN A 83 -2.50 3.33 1.05
N PHE A 84 -3.52 2.59 1.48
CA PHE A 84 -4.89 3.10 1.54
C PHE A 84 -5.00 4.36 2.42
N ASP A 85 -4.22 4.48 3.49
CA ASP A 85 -4.19 5.71 4.28
C ASP A 85 -3.64 6.90 3.46
N ILE A 86 -2.68 6.66 2.58
CA ILE A 86 -2.13 7.68 1.69
C ILE A 86 -3.17 8.05 0.62
N LEU A 87 -3.85 7.07 0.01
CA LEU A 87 -4.95 7.31 -0.92
C LEU A 87 -6.04 8.17 -0.27
N PHE A 88 -6.57 7.78 0.90
CA PHE A 88 -7.64 8.54 1.55
C PHE A 88 -7.20 9.95 1.95
N ARG A 89 -5.95 10.16 2.38
CA ARG A 89 -5.43 11.52 2.60
C ARG A 89 -5.33 12.31 1.31
N ALA A 90 -4.85 11.69 0.24
CA ALA A 90 -4.79 12.33 -1.07
C ALA A 90 -6.18 12.67 -1.61
N LEU A 91 -7.19 11.82 -1.41
CA LEU A 91 -8.58 12.13 -1.75
C LEU A 91 -9.08 13.34 -0.97
N ASN A 92 -8.86 13.38 0.35
CA ASN A 92 -9.23 14.54 1.17
C ASN A 92 -8.52 15.84 0.74
N GLU A 93 -7.25 15.77 0.31
CA GLU A 93 -6.49 16.95 -0.13
C GLU A 93 -6.84 17.40 -1.57
N LEU A 94 -6.90 16.46 -2.51
CA LEU A 94 -6.96 16.74 -3.94
C LEU A 94 -8.39 16.79 -4.49
N VAL A 95 -9.28 15.98 -3.95
CA VAL A 95 -10.67 15.79 -4.39
C VAL A 95 -11.58 15.71 -3.16
N PRO A 96 -11.66 16.78 -2.33
CA PRO A 96 -12.38 16.75 -1.05
C PRO A 96 -13.86 16.39 -1.20
N ASP A 97 -14.46 16.72 -2.35
CA ASP A 97 -15.86 16.42 -2.66
C ASP A 97 -16.11 14.98 -3.12
N SER A 98 -15.09 14.10 -3.09
CA SER A 98 -15.27 12.69 -3.43
C SER A 98 -16.13 11.97 -2.38
N PRO A 99 -17.21 11.26 -2.79
CA PRO A 99 -17.98 10.40 -1.91
C PRO A 99 -17.13 9.31 -1.21
N TRP A 100 -15.96 8.98 -1.78
CA TRP A 100 -15.01 8.05 -1.16
C TRP A 100 -14.39 8.58 0.14
N ASN A 101 -14.45 9.88 0.42
CA ASN A 101 -14.02 10.45 1.69
C ASN A 101 -15.00 10.16 2.85
N GLU A 102 -16.24 9.76 2.55
CA GLU A 102 -17.28 9.48 3.55
C GLU A 102 -17.38 7.98 3.88
N VAL A 103 -16.59 7.15 3.21
CA VAL A 103 -16.59 5.69 3.39
C VAL A 103 -16.08 5.32 4.80
N PRO A 104 -16.80 4.44 5.53
CA PRO A 104 -16.32 3.93 6.82
C PRO A 104 -15.04 3.12 6.65
N THR A 105 -14.07 3.35 7.54
CA THR A 105 -12.76 2.70 7.57
C THR A 105 -12.53 1.90 8.86
N ASP A 106 -13.60 1.64 9.61
CA ASP A 106 -13.63 0.90 10.87
C ASP A 106 -14.07 -0.57 10.69
N GLY A 107 -14.26 -1.01 9.44
CA GLY A 107 -14.79 -2.32 9.10
C GLY A 107 -16.32 -2.41 9.12
N SER A 108 -17.04 -1.28 9.23
CA SER A 108 -18.49 -1.27 9.03
C SER A 108 -18.84 -1.59 7.56
N PRO A 109 -19.92 -2.35 7.30
CA PRO A 109 -20.34 -2.67 5.93
C PRO A 109 -20.72 -1.44 5.13
N ILE A 110 -20.17 -1.34 3.92
CA ILE A 110 -20.68 -0.47 2.86
C ILE A 110 -21.73 -1.27 2.08
N TYR A 111 -23.01 -0.96 2.30
CA TYR A 111 -24.12 -1.75 1.75
C TYR A 111 -24.25 -1.61 0.22
N PRO A 112 -24.91 -2.59 -0.46
CA PRO A 112 -25.01 -2.62 -1.92
C PRO A 112 -25.54 -1.32 -2.56
N GLU A 113 -26.56 -0.68 -1.95
CA GLU A 113 -27.12 0.56 -2.49
C GLU A 113 -26.09 1.69 -2.52
N GLN A 114 -25.37 1.89 -1.41
CA GLN A 114 -24.30 2.88 -1.30
C GLN A 114 -23.13 2.52 -2.23
N LEU A 115 -22.80 1.24 -2.36
CA LEU A 115 -21.71 0.76 -3.20
C LEU A 115 -21.94 1.10 -4.69
N ARG A 116 -23.19 0.99 -5.17
CA ARG A 116 -23.56 1.37 -6.55
C ARG A 116 -23.31 2.86 -6.83
N GLU A 117 -23.61 3.73 -5.86
CA GLU A 117 -23.31 5.17 -5.96
C GLU A 117 -21.80 5.41 -5.97
N LEU A 118 -21.06 4.76 -5.07
CA LEU A 118 -19.60 4.85 -4.98
C LEU A 118 -18.91 4.35 -6.27
N THR A 119 -19.49 3.36 -6.95
CA THR A 119 -18.99 2.85 -8.23
C THR A 119 -18.97 3.95 -9.29
N GLN A 120 -20.06 4.71 -9.41
CA GLN A 120 -20.14 5.84 -10.35
C GLN A 120 -19.21 6.97 -9.92
N ALA A 121 -19.14 7.23 -8.61
CA ALA A 121 -18.26 8.24 -8.04
C ALA A 121 -16.76 7.92 -8.23
N LEU A 122 -16.39 6.64 -8.30
CA LEU A 122 -14.99 6.21 -8.52
C LEU A 122 -14.48 6.66 -9.89
N GLY A 123 -15.30 6.52 -10.94
CA GLY A 123 -14.96 6.98 -12.29
C GLY A 123 -14.74 8.50 -12.34
N TRP A 124 -15.60 9.28 -11.69
CA TRP A 124 -15.42 10.73 -11.56
C TRP A 124 -14.16 11.08 -10.75
N THR A 125 -13.94 10.41 -9.61
CA THR A 125 -12.79 10.63 -8.74
C THR A 125 -11.48 10.38 -9.48
N LYS A 126 -11.39 9.30 -10.27
CA LYS A 126 -10.24 8.98 -11.13
C LYS A 126 -9.96 10.08 -12.14
N GLN A 127 -10.99 10.63 -12.78
CA GLN A 127 -10.85 11.76 -13.71
C GLN A 127 -10.32 13.01 -12.99
N GLN A 128 -10.84 13.33 -11.80
CA GLN A 128 -10.35 14.46 -11.02
C GLN A 128 -8.88 14.29 -10.62
N LEU A 129 -8.49 13.08 -10.18
CA LEU A 129 -7.11 12.77 -9.82
C LEU A 129 -6.14 12.89 -11.01
N ALA A 130 -6.58 12.56 -12.22
CA ALA A 130 -5.75 12.70 -13.43
C ALA A 130 -5.35 14.15 -13.73
N GLU A 131 -6.14 15.13 -13.26
CA GLU A 131 -5.86 16.56 -13.40
C GLU A 131 -4.97 17.12 -12.29
N LYS A 132 -4.68 16.31 -11.26
CA LYS A 132 -3.86 16.69 -10.10
C LYS A 132 -2.54 15.95 -10.12
N SER A 133 -1.57 16.48 -9.39
CA SER A 133 -0.25 15.85 -9.26
C SER A 133 0.03 15.42 -7.83
N TRP A 134 0.76 14.32 -7.70
CA TRP A 134 1.22 13.79 -6.42
C TRP A 134 2.75 13.71 -6.38
N PRO A 135 3.40 14.20 -5.30
CA PRO A 135 4.85 14.08 -5.15
C PRO A 135 5.29 12.64 -4.89
N ILE A 136 6.34 12.21 -5.59
CA ILE A 136 6.96 10.89 -5.43
C ILE A 136 8.49 11.00 -5.35
N ALA A 137 9.12 9.96 -4.80
CA ALA A 137 10.53 9.68 -4.99
C ALA A 137 10.67 8.41 -5.83
N GLN A 138 11.25 8.56 -7.02
CA GLN A 138 11.45 7.51 -8.03
C GLN A 138 12.88 6.97 -7.97
N PRO A 139 13.06 5.73 -7.52
CA PRO A 139 14.31 5.00 -7.65
C PRO A 139 14.63 4.73 -9.13
N ARG A 140 15.90 4.89 -9.52
CA ARG A 140 16.41 4.65 -10.88
C ARG A 140 17.76 3.96 -10.85
N TYR A 141 18.10 3.24 -11.91
CA TYR A 141 19.44 2.73 -12.19
C TYR A 141 19.90 3.19 -13.57
N LEU A 142 21.04 3.88 -13.62
CA LEU A 142 21.59 4.48 -14.85
C LEU A 142 20.55 5.35 -15.60
N GLY A 143 19.75 6.10 -14.84
CA GLY A 143 18.71 6.99 -15.34
C GLY A 143 17.37 6.31 -15.69
N VAL A 144 17.28 4.97 -15.62
CA VAL A 144 16.05 4.21 -15.91
C VAL A 144 15.30 3.90 -14.61
N PRO A 145 14.00 4.24 -14.49
CA PRO A 145 13.17 3.85 -13.35
C PRO A 145 13.20 2.35 -13.08
N PHE A 146 13.29 1.97 -11.80
CA PHE A 146 13.02 0.60 -11.41
C PHE A 146 11.53 0.29 -11.66
N GLY A 147 11.25 -0.79 -12.39
CA GLY A 147 9.91 -1.30 -12.62
C GLY A 147 9.60 -2.48 -11.70
N ASP A 148 8.33 -2.86 -11.60
CA ASP A 148 7.91 -4.07 -10.89
C ASP A 148 8.64 -5.33 -11.38
N GLY A 149 9.04 -6.21 -10.45
CA GLY A 149 9.77 -7.45 -10.75
C GLY A 149 11.29 -7.28 -10.91
N ASP A 150 11.90 -8.01 -11.85
CA ASP A 150 13.36 -8.09 -12.10
C ASP A 150 13.97 -6.81 -12.72
N PHE A 151 13.47 -5.62 -12.34
CA PHE A 151 14.02 -4.33 -12.78
C PHE A 151 13.97 -4.11 -14.31
N LEU A 152 13.02 -4.74 -15.00
CA LEU A 152 12.92 -4.71 -16.45
C LEU A 152 12.35 -3.37 -16.96
N PRO A 153 13.04 -2.67 -17.89
CA PRO A 153 12.50 -1.49 -18.55
C PRO A 153 11.24 -1.86 -19.35
N GLY A 154 10.09 -1.34 -18.94
CA GLY A 154 8.78 -1.61 -19.56
C GLY A 154 7.70 -2.03 -18.57
N ASN A 155 8.09 -2.46 -17.36
CA ASN A 155 7.16 -2.71 -16.27
C ASN A 155 6.74 -1.40 -15.58
N ARG A 156 5.65 -1.46 -14.82
CA ARG A 156 5.12 -0.33 -14.05
C ARG A 156 6.20 0.21 -13.09
N PRO A 157 6.50 1.53 -13.10
CA PRO A 157 7.53 2.09 -12.23
C PRO A 157 7.19 1.94 -10.75
N GLN A 158 8.17 1.53 -9.95
CA GLN A 158 8.08 1.50 -8.50
C GLN A 158 8.57 2.82 -7.91
N PHE A 159 7.83 3.41 -6.98
CA PHE A 159 8.19 4.68 -6.35
C PHE A 159 7.67 4.76 -4.92
N PHE A 160 8.27 5.63 -4.11
CA PHE A 160 7.73 6.02 -2.80
C PHE A 160 6.83 7.24 -2.98
N GLY A 161 5.58 7.18 -2.53
CA GLY A 161 4.67 8.33 -2.53
C GLY A 161 4.87 9.20 -1.30
N TRP A 162 4.68 10.52 -1.42
CA TRP A 162 4.48 11.37 -0.24
C TRP A 162 3.22 10.92 0.49
N ASP A 163 3.24 10.89 1.82
CA ASP A 163 2.18 10.32 2.64
C ASP A 163 1.03 11.30 2.97
N GLY A 164 1.06 12.49 2.36
CA GLY A 164 0.09 13.55 2.58
C GLY A 164 0.23 14.28 3.93
N GLN A 165 1.30 14.04 4.70
CA GLN A 165 1.50 14.68 6.00
C GLN A 165 2.53 15.81 5.99
N GLY A 166 2.40 16.70 6.98
CA GLY A 166 3.35 17.78 7.25
C GLY A 166 4.76 17.29 7.62
N PRO A 167 4.91 16.32 8.56
CA PRO A 167 6.18 15.66 8.80
C PRO A 167 6.64 14.86 7.57
N PRO A 168 7.94 14.87 7.24
CA PRO A 168 8.47 14.05 6.14
C PRO A 168 8.29 12.55 6.39
N ALA A 169 7.89 11.84 5.34
CA ALA A 169 7.72 10.40 5.30
C ALA A 169 9.06 9.68 5.32
N LEU A 170 9.30 8.78 6.28
CA LEU A 170 10.49 7.94 6.26
C LEU A 170 10.43 6.96 5.08
N ILE A 171 11.43 6.99 4.20
CA ILE A 171 11.59 5.99 3.13
C ILE A 171 12.42 4.81 3.65
N ASP A 172 13.60 5.10 4.20
CA ASP A 172 14.56 4.09 4.62
C ASP A 172 15.51 4.65 5.67
N TYR A 173 16.15 3.75 6.43
CA TYR A 173 17.16 4.11 7.41
C TYR A 173 18.21 3.01 7.60
N ASN A 174 19.40 3.45 8.00
CA ASN A 174 20.47 2.58 8.46
C ASN A 174 21.26 3.26 9.59
N ASP A 175 22.34 2.61 10.03
CA ASP A 175 23.18 3.10 11.14
C ASP A 175 23.86 4.45 10.85
N GLY A 176 23.98 4.83 9.58
CA GLY A 176 24.54 6.11 9.15
C GLY A 176 23.49 7.20 8.91
N TYR A 177 22.40 6.86 8.22
CA TYR A 177 21.47 7.81 7.62
C TYR A 177 20.01 7.41 7.71
N GLN A 178 19.15 8.42 7.69
CA GLN A 178 17.69 8.34 7.51
C GLN A 178 17.31 9.16 6.29
N VAL A 179 16.53 8.57 5.38
CA VAL A 179 16.05 9.18 4.15
C VAL A 179 14.55 9.42 4.27
N TYR A 180 14.13 10.66 4.04
CA TYR A 180 12.74 11.05 4.12
C TYR A 180 12.25 11.70 2.82
N LEU A 181 10.96 11.60 2.56
CA LEU A 181 10.26 12.31 1.49
C LEU A 181 9.27 13.32 2.09
N SER A 182 9.38 14.56 1.65
CA SER A 182 8.39 15.61 1.93
C SER A 182 7.75 16.08 0.63
N ARG A 183 6.69 16.89 0.74
CA ARG A 183 6.10 17.61 -0.40
C ARG A 183 7.14 18.42 -1.22
N HIS A 184 8.22 18.86 -0.59
CA HIS A 184 9.24 19.71 -1.21
C HIS A 184 10.45 18.94 -1.76
N GLY A 185 10.52 17.63 -1.49
CA GLY A 185 11.60 16.76 -1.94
C GLY A 185 12.20 15.91 -0.81
N LEU A 186 13.39 15.35 -1.08
CA LEU A 186 14.07 14.42 -0.19
C LEU A 186 14.78 15.16 0.93
N ILE A 187 14.72 14.61 2.14
CA ILE A 187 15.43 15.12 3.31
C ILE A 187 16.34 14.02 3.83
N LEU A 188 17.60 14.38 4.08
CA LEU A 188 18.58 13.47 4.65
C LEU A 188 18.97 13.90 6.06
N LYS A 189 19.02 12.93 6.96
CA LYS A 189 19.47 13.13 8.34
C LYS A 189 20.48 12.05 8.70
N ALA A 190 21.64 12.44 9.22
CA ALA A 190 22.55 11.48 9.82
C ALA A 190 21.92 10.95 11.13
N THR A 191 21.95 9.63 11.37
CA THR A 191 21.21 8.98 12.46
C THR A 191 21.55 9.55 13.86
N HIS A 192 22.74 10.10 14.03
CA HIS A 192 23.19 10.75 15.28
C HIS A 192 23.56 12.23 15.11
N GLY A 193 23.06 12.87 14.07
CA GLY A 193 23.35 14.26 13.75
C GLY A 193 22.11 15.11 13.54
N SER A 194 22.33 16.39 13.29
CA SER A 194 21.30 17.28 12.78
C SER A 194 20.94 16.90 11.33
N PRO A 195 19.70 17.19 10.89
CA PRO A 195 19.35 17.13 9.48
C PRO A 195 20.34 17.92 8.63
N ILE A 196 20.65 17.40 7.46
CA ILE A 196 21.47 18.12 6.48
C ILE A 196 20.59 19.27 5.96
N PRO A 197 21.05 20.54 6.00
CA PRO A 197 20.18 21.72 5.84
C PRO A 197 19.83 22.00 4.36
N HIS A 198 19.43 20.95 3.63
CA HIS A 198 19.03 20.99 2.25
C HIS A 198 17.86 20.03 2.04
N THR A 199 16.92 20.46 1.19
CA THR A 199 15.99 19.56 0.51
C THR A 199 16.64 19.17 -0.82
N PHE A 200 16.56 17.90 -1.18
CA PHE A 200 17.20 17.34 -2.37
C PHE A 200 16.16 16.96 -3.42
N SER A 201 16.41 17.31 -4.67
CA SER A 201 15.63 16.86 -5.82
C SER A 201 16.14 15.53 -6.38
N LYS A 202 17.39 15.19 -6.10
CA LYS A 202 18.01 13.94 -6.52
C LYS A 202 19.10 13.52 -5.54
N LEU A 203 19.17 12.24 -5.23
CA LEU A 203 20.30 11.58 -4.59
C LEU A 203 20.87 10.54 -5.56
N TRP A 204 22.19 10.36 -5.60
CA TRP A 204 22.79 9.34 -6.46
C TRP A 204 24.12 8.84 -5.94
N ARG A 205 24.50 7.65 -6.41
CA ARG A 205 25.77 7.01 -6.07
C ARG A 205 26.67 6.88 -7.28
N GLU A 206 27.93 7.25 -7.11
CA GLU A 206 29.01 7.04 -8.08
C GLU A 206 30.15 6.24 -7.44
N GLU A 207 31.14 5.83 -8.23
CA GLU A 207 32.33 5.11 -7.72
C GLU A 207 33.04 5.88 -6.59
N LYS A 208 33.01 7.21 -6.66
CA LYS A 208 33.76 8.11 -5.77
C LYS A 208 32.99 8.52 -4.51
N GLY A 209 31.71 8.18 -4.40
CA GLY A 209 30.91 8.57 -3.24
C GLY A 209 29.41 8.64 -3.51
N PHE A 210 28.73 9.35 -2.62
CA PHE A 210 27.29 9.55 -2.67
C PHE A 210 27.01 11.05 -2.67
N PHE A 211 26.07 11.47 -3.51
CA PHE A 211 25.85 12.88 -3.83
C PHE A 211 24.37 13.23 -3.83
N GLY A 212 24.08 14.51 -3.64
CA GLY A 212 22.72 15.03 -3.61
C GLY A 212 22.64 16.38 -4.30
N LEU A 213 21.62 16.55 -5.13
CA LEU A 213 21.33 17.79 -5.82
C LEU A 213 20.29 18.50 -4.98
N SER A 214 20.68 19.59 -4.34
CA SER A 214 19.75 20.41 -3.57
C SER A 214 18.71 21.06 -4.49
N SER A 215 17.55 21.41 -3.93
CA SER A 215 16.52 22.16 -4.66
C SER A 215 16.99 23.54 -5.16
N ASN A 216 18.12 24.05 -4.64
CA ASN A 216 18.75 25.30 -5.07
C ASN A 216 19.77 25.10 -6.21
N GLY A 217 20.02 23.86 -6.64
CA GLY A 217 20.97 23.53 -7.72
C GLY A 217 22.38 23.17 -7.24
N ASP A 218 22.67 23.27 -5.94
CA ASP A 218 23.97 22.89 -5.39
C ASP A 218 24.13 21.37 -5.33
N THR A 219 25.31 20.86 -5.71
CA THR A 219 25.68 19.46 -5.49
C THR A 219 26.40 19.31 -4.15
N VAL A 220 25.84 18.47 -3.29
CA VAL A 220 26.36 18.15 -1.96
C VAL A 220 26.95 16.74 -1.99
N ASN A 221 28.20 16.60 -1.54
CA ASN A 221 28.83 15.29 -1.35
C ASN A 221 28.63 14.83 0.10
N PHE A 222 28.24 13.57 0.28
CA PHE A 222 28.03 12.97 1.59
C PHE A 222 29.21 12.08 1.97
N GLN A 223 29.73 12.28 3.18
CA GLN A 223 30.77 11.44 3.73
C GLN A 223 30.18 10.11 4.25
N VAL A 224 30.94 9.03 4.16
CA VAL A 224 30.52 7.75 4.76
C VAL A 224 30.39 7.92 6.27
N THR A 225 29.18 7.82 6.80
CA THR A 225 28.94 7.85 8.24
C THR A 225 28.84 6.42 8.76
N ARG A 226 29.75 6.03 9.68
CA ARG A 226 29.82 4.69 10.27
C ARG A 226 29.88 3.52 9.27
N GLY A 227 30.50 3.74 8.10
CA GLY A 227 30.58 2.70 7.06
C GLY A 227 29.34 2.59 6.18
N HIS A 228 28.32 3.42 6.39
CA HIS A 228 27.06 3.37 5.63
C HIS A 228 26.81 4.67 4.86
N TYR A 229 26.38 4.52 3.61
CA TYR A 229 25.80 5.59 2.80
C TYR A 229 24.27 5.62 2.98
N PRO A 230 23.58 6.71 2.62
CA PRO A 230 22.13 6.69 2.48
C PRO A 230 21.65 5.59 1.51
N ALA A 231 20.47 5.04 1.74
CA ALA A 231 19.86 3.94 0.98
C ALA A 231 18.34 4.14 0.84
N TRP A 232 17.67 3.31 0.04
CA TRP A 232 16.23 3.42 -0.23
C TRP A 232 15.56 2.06 -0.59
N GLN A 233 15.77 1.03 0.22
CA GLN A 233 15.18 -0.33 0.12
C GLN A 233 15.37 -1.10 -1.22
N LEU A 234 16.04 -0.50 -2.21
CA LEU A 234 16.37 -1.10 -3.50
C LEU A 234 17.89 -1.20 -3.69
N PRO A 235 18.40 -1.91 -4.72
CA PRO A 235 19.82 -1.94 -5.03
C PRO A 235 20.42 -0.53 -5.14
N ASN A 236 21.41 -0.26 -4.29
CA ASN A 236 22.06 1.03 -4.14
C ASN A 236 23.49 0.98 -4.70
N ASP A 237 23.67 0.39 -5.87
CA ASP A 237 24.97 0.28 -6.53
C ASP A 237 25.40 1.59 -7.22
N VAL A 238 26.60 1.60 -7.77
CA VAL A 238 27.07 2.71 -8.60
C VAL A 238 26.12 2.88 -9.78
N GLY A 239 25.62 4.10 -9.98
CA GLY A 239 24.60 4.39 -10.99
C GLY A 239 23.16 4.37 -10.45
N SER A 240 22.94 3.98 -9.20
CA SER A 240 21.63 4.11 -8.56
C SER A 240 21.33 5.56 -8.20
N GLU A 241 20.09 5.98 -8.42
CA GLU A 241 19.58 7.31 -8.15
C GLU A 241 18.21 7.25 -7.47
N LEU A 242 17.90 8.27 -6.66
CA LEU A 242 16.57 8.52 -6.13
C LEU A 242 16.18 9.94 -6.50
N VAL A 243 15.18 10.09 -7.37
CA VAL A 243 14.80 11.37 -7.98
C VAL A 243 13.42 11.76 -7.50
N THR A 244 13.24 13.00 -7.05
CA THR A 244 11.92 13.53 -6.73
C THR A 244 11.25 14.01 -8.01
N GLU A 245 10.01 13.62 -8.21
CA GLU A 245 9.18 14.14 -9.29
C GLU A 245 7.71 14.20 -8.87
N SER A 246 6.89 14.85 -9.68
CA SER A 246 5.45 14.83 -9.53
C SER A 246 4.84 14.10 -10.71
N ILE A 247 4.06 13.06 -10.42
CA ILE A 247 3.27 12.35 -11.43
C ILE A 247 1.79 12.70 -11.25
N SER A 248 0.94 12.34 -12.22
CA SER A 248 -0.49 12.53 -12.05
C SER A 248 -1.02 11.63 -10.91
N ALA A 249 -1.97 12.13 -10.12
CA ALA A 249 -2.39 11.44 -8.91
C ALA A 249 -3.13 10.12 -9.23
N ASP A 250 -3.85 10.06 -10.35
CA ASP A 250 -4.45 8.81 -10.84
C ASP A 250 -3.40 7.71 -11.04
N ARG A 251 -2.22 8.06 -11.60
CA ARG A 251 -1.10 7.12 -11.77
C ARG A 251 -0.38 6.80 -10.48
N ALA A 252 -0.31 7.75 -9.56
CA ALA A 252 0.30 7.53 -8.24
C ALA A 252 -0.46 6.48 -7.42
N PHE A 253 -1.79 6.43 -7.58
CA PHE A 253 -2.71 5.57 -6.84
C PHE A 253 -3.40 4.51 -7.70
N GLU A 254 -2.89 4.22 -8.89
CA GLU A 254 -3.59 3.36 -9.84
C GLU A 254 -3.71 1.92 -9.31
N GLU A 255 -2.77 1.41 -8.50
CA GLU A 255 -2.89 0.09 -7.84
C GLU A 255 -4.05 0.07 -6.83
N GLU A 256 -4.10 1.09 -5.96
CA GLU A 256 -5.12 1.19 -4.92
C GLU A 256 -6.52 1.40 -5.54
N ILE A 257 -6.61 2.18 -6.63
CA ILE A 257 -7.85 2.40 -7.38
C ILE A 257 -8.29 1.12 -8.12
N GLU A 258 -7.39 0.44 -8.82
CA GLU A 258 -7.68 -0.83 -9.52
C GLU A 258 -8.19 -1.88 -8.53
N LEU A 259 -7.60 -1.94 -7.34
CA LEU A 259 -8.04 -2.86 -6.30
C LEU A 259 -9.44 -2.53 -5.78
N LEU A 260 -9.74 -1.24 -5.55
CA LEU A 260 -11.10 -0.80 -5.22
C LEU A 260 -12.09 -1.15 -6.34
N GLU A 261 -11.73 -0.94 -7.61
CA GLU A 261 -12.55 -1.29 -8.78
C GLU A 261 -12.92 -2.79 -8.76
N VAL A 262 -11.95 -3.69 -8.53
CA VAL A 262 -12.18 -5.14 -8.47
C VAL A 262 -13.14 -5.52 -7.34
N PHE A 263 -12.92 -5.00 -6.12
CA PHE A 263 -13.78 -5.30 -4.97
C PHE A 263 -15.20 -4.77 -5.15
N VAL A 264 -15.33 -3.54 -5.64
CA VAL A 264 -16.61 -2.89 -5.92
C VAL A 264 -17.37 -3.63 -7.00
N GLU A 265 -16.71 -4.02 -8.10
CA GLU A 265 -17.33 -4.76 -9.19
C GLU A 265 -17.86 -6.11 -8.70
N LEU A 266 -17.03 -6.88 -8.00
CA LEU A 266 -17.43 -8.20 -7.50
C LEU A 266 -18.59 -8.11 -6.51
N ALA A 267 -18.54 -7.17 -5.56
CA ALA A 267 -19.60 -6.98 -4.59
C ALA A 267 -20.92 -6.55 -5.25
N ASN A 268 -20.88 -5.68 -6.27
CA ASN A 268 -22.06 -5.33 -7.06
C ASN A 268 -22.65 -6.52 -7.83
N GLN A 269 -21.80 -7.37 -8.43
CA GLN A 269 -22.26 -8.57 -9.17
C GLN A 269 -23.01 -9.55 -8.26
N LEU A 270 -22.65 -9.59 -6.97
CA LEU A 270 -23.19 -10.52 -5.98
C LEU A 270 -24.22 -9.88 -5.05
N ASP A 271 -24.60 -8.63 -5.32
CA ASP A 271 -25.53 -7.83 -4.50
C ASP A 271 -25.17 -7.80 -3.00
N THR A 272 -23.87 -7.63 -2.73
CA THR A 272 -23.30 -7.56 -1.38
C THR A 272 -22.50 -6.28 -1.15
N GLY A 273 -22.01 -6.09 0.07
CA GLY A 273 -21.18 -4.96 0.47
C GLY A 273 -19.68 -5.28 0.49
N ILE A 274 -18.90 -4.24 0.82
CA ILE A 274 -17.48 -4.37 1.15
C ILE A 274 -17.19 -3.82 2.55
N LEU A 275 -16.09 -4.27 3.13
CA LEU A 275 -15.59 -3.84 4.43
C LEU A 275 -14.18 -3.30 4.20
N ILE A 276 -13.91 -2.09 4.68
CA ILE A 276 -12.57 -1.50 4.66
C ILE A 276 -12.19 -1.20 6.10
N ARG A 277 -11.04 -1.70 6.53
CA ARG A 277 -10.54 -1.44 7.89
C ARG A 277 -9.05 -1.15 7.90
N SER A 278 -8.65 -0.16 8.69
CA SER A 278 -7.26 -0.04 9.13
C SER A 278 -7.04 -0.95 10.35
N GLU A 279 -5.96 -1.73 10.39
CA GLU A 279 -5.68 -2.52 11.60
C GLU A 279 -5.39 -1.58 12.78
N PRO A 280 -5.88 -1.90 14.00
CA PRO A 280 -5.48 -1.19 15.19
C PRO A 280 -3.98 -1.40 15.46
N VAL A 281 -3.28 -0.30 15.75
CA VAL A 281 -1.85 -0.28 16.15
C VAL A 281 -1.70 -0.83 17.57
#